data_AF-X0ML95-F1
#
_entry.id   AF-X0ML95-F1
#
_cell.length_a   1.000
_cell.length_b   1.000
_cell.length_c   1.000
_cell.angle_alpha   90.00
_cell.angle_beta   90.00
_cell.angle_gamma   90.00
#
_symmetry.space_group_name_H-M   'P 1'
#
loop_
_entity.id
_entity.type
_entity.pdbx_description
1 polymer ?
#
loop_
_entity_poly.entity_id
_entity_poly.type
_entity_poly.pdbx_seq_one_letter_code
_entity_poly.pdbx_strand_id
1 'polypeptide(L)'
;MAAINVLLILQQQRLTLQFQATGTAQSMAIEKHAIAMAGHASDILNIAPKTQTAIGALEVSTGMQAKTYSEHTNEIYESLKAMERNMRHMTLKSERGTAVVHHQANFITRHAKTLFHLMQDIKRLFFLRTLLDIRVQLKHIISAIEVIPLHLTLDIVRLDDVHGESWALPLQTCRTWESFKEILQFVVYANEGPGAKCITHNLFATAQAKTGKKVDQGTWETMIEPGFHLEQAVVLKVDHWSSRCLDPKYTGTLLDHALEFETRQVW
;
A
#
# COMPACT_ATOMS: atom_id res chain seq x y z
N MET A 1 61.67 106.77 82.39
CA MET A 1 62.02 105.41 82.86
C MET A 1 60.80 104.63 83.36
N ALA A 2 59.95 105.18 84.25
CA ALA A 2 58.78 104.45 84.78
C ALA A 2 57.72 104.07 83.73
N ALA A 3 57.35 104.97 82.81
CA ALA A 3 56.31 104.71 81.81
C ALA A 3 56.66 103.61 80.78
N ILE A 4 57.94 103.46 80.44
CA ILE A 4 58.42 102.43 79.50
C ILE A 4 58.36 101.04 80.15
N ASN A 5 58.74 100.92 81.42
CA ASN A 5 58.61 99.66 82.15
C ASN A 5 57.15 99.22 82.31
N VAL A 6 56.23 100.17 82.56
CA VAL A 6 54.79 99.87 82.64
C VAL A 6 54.25 99.36 81.30
N LEU A 7 54.64 99.97 80.19
CA LEU A 7 54.24 99.51 78.85
C LEU A 7 54.82 98.12 78.50
N LEU A 8 56.07 97.86 78.87
CA LEU A 8 56.70 96.54 78.65
C LEU A 8 56.00 95.43 79.45
N ILE A 9 55.65 95.70 80.71
CA ILE A 9 54.91 94.77 81.57
C ILE A 9 53.52 94.48 80.99
N LEU A 10 52.80 95.51 80.53
CA LEU A 10 51.50 95.35 79.88
C LEU A 10 51.59 94.56 78.57
N GLN A 11 52.62 94.78 77.77
CA GLN A 11 52.82 94.04 76.52
C GLN A 11 53.18 92.57 76.78
N GLN A 12 54.03 92.30 77.78
CA GLN A 12 54.39 90.93 78.17
C GLN A 12 53.19 90.18 78.78
N GLN A 13 52.36 90.84 79.58
CA GLN A 13 51.10 90.27 80.06
C GLN A 13 50.13 89.98 78.92
N ARG A 14 49.98 90.90 77.95
CA ARG A 14 49.11 90.70 76.78
C ARG A 14 49.56 89.53 75.90
N LEU A 15 50.87 89.40 75.67
CA LEU A 15 51.42 88.25 74.94
C LEU A 15 51.20 86.95 75.70
N THR A 16 51.43 86.94 77.02
CA THR A 16 51.20 85.75 77.86
C THR A 16 49.73 85.33 77.84
N LEU A 17 48.81 86.28 77.93
CA LEU A 17 47.36 86.02 77.83
C LEU A 17 46.96 85.51 76.44
N GLN A 18 47.55 86.05 75.36
CA GLN A 18 47.31 85.56 74.00
C GLN A 18 47.86 84.14 73.78
N PHE A 19 49.06 83.85 74.27
CA PHE A 19 49.63 82.49 74.22
C PHE A 19 48.80 81.50 75.03
N GLN A 20 48.33 81.87 76.22
CA GLN A 20 47.43 81.04 77.01
C GLN A 20 46.09 80.83 76.31
N ALA A 21 45.46 81.88 75.78
CA ALA A 21 44.18 81.78 75.07
C ALA A 21 44.28 80.94 73.78
N THR A 22 45.41 81.04 73.06
CA THR A 22 45.66 80.24 71.86
C THR A 22 45.92 78.78 72.22
N GLY A 23 46.68 78.53 73.30
CA GLY A 23 46.95 77.18 73.80
C GLY A 23 45.69 76.48 74.34
N THR A 24 44.82 77.20 75.05
CA THR A 24 43.53 76.63 75.52
C THR A 24 42.58 76.37 74.36
N ALA A 25 42.52 77.24 73.36
CA ALA A 25 41.70 77.02 72.16
C ALA A 25 42.19 75.80 71.35
N GLN A 26 43.50 75.63 71.19
CA GLN A 26 44.08 74.45 70.54
C GLN A 26 43.84 73.17 71.34
N SER A 27 44.02 73.21 72.66
CA SER A 27 43.73 72.06 73.53
C SER A 27 42.27 71.63 73.46
N MET A 28 41.33 72.59 73.46
CA MET A 28 39.90 72.31 73.35
C MET A 28 39.53 71.76 71.97
N ALA A 29 40.18 72.24 70.90
CA ALA A 29 40.00 71.69 69.56
C ALA A 29 40.53 70.25 69.46
N ILE A 30 41.68 69.95 70.07
CA ILE A 30 42.25 68.60 70.14
C ILE A 30 41.34 67.67 70.95
N GLU A 31 40.85 68.12 72.11
CA GLU A 31 39.92 67.34 72.95
C GLU A 31 38.62 67.03 72.20
N LYS A 32 38.02 68.03 71.55
CA LYS A 32 36.82 67.82 70.72
C LYS A 32 37.08 66.83 69.59
N HIS A 33 38.24 66.90 68.95
CA HIS A 33 38.63 65.96 67.89
C HIS A 33 38.85 64.54 68.44
N ALA A 34 39.52 64.40 69.59
CA ALA A 34 39.74 63.12 70.24
C ALA A 34 38.42 62.45 70.66
N ILE A 35 37.48 63.22 71.21
CA ILE A 35 36.14 62.73 71.56
C ILE A 35 35.38 62.26 70.31
N ALA A 36 35.43 63.04 69.22
CA ALA A 36 34.80 62.65 67.95
C ALA A 36 35.45 61.38 67.36
N MET A 37 36.78 61.27 67.41
CA MET A 37 37.51 60.07 66.99
C MET A 37 37.14 58.85 67.83
N ALA A 38 37.04 59.00 69.16
CA ALA A 38 36.60 57.93 70.05
C ALA A 38 35.15 57.50 69.77
N GLY A 39 34.26 58.46 69.47
CA GLY A 39 32.89 58.21 69.02
C GLY A 39 32.87 57.39 67.73
N HIS A 40 33.58 57.84 66.70
CA HIS A 40 33.67 57.11 65.42
C HIS A 40 34.30 55.72 65.59
N ALA A 41 35.33 55.58 66.43
CA ALA A 41 35.94 54.27 66.71
C ALA A 41 34.94 53.32 67.40
N SER A 42 34.14 53.83 68.33
CA SER A 42 33.06 53.08 68.98
C SER A 42 32.00 52.63 67.96
N ASP A 43 31.58 53.52 67.05
CA ASP A 43 30.62 53.18 65.99
C ASP A 43 31.16 52.10 65.05
N ILE A 44 32.43 52.20 64.64
CA ILE A 44 33.09 51.17 63.82
C ILE A 44 33.15 49.83 64.56
N LEU A 45 33.54 49.85 65.84
CA LEU A 45 33.59 48.64 66.68
C LEU A 45 32.20 48.03 66.91
N ASN A 46 31.13 48.82 66.87
CA ASN A 46 29.76 48.32 66.95
C ASN A 46 29.23 47.77 65.61
N ILE A 47 29.69 48.31 64.48
CA ILE A 47 29.29 47.86 63.13
C ILE A 47 30.04 46.58 62.74
N ALA A 48 31.35 46.48 63.01
CA ALA A 48 32.18 45.34 62.67
C ALA A 48 31.59 43.96 63.03
N PRO A 49 31.12 43.70 64.27
CA PRO A 49 30.55 42.41 64.65
C PRO A 49 29.20 42.14 63.96
N LYS A 50 28.39 43.19 63.71
CA LYS A 50 27.12 43.06 62.98
C LYS A 50 27.37 42.68 61.53
N THR A 51 28.35 43.29 60.89
CA THR A 51 28.76 42.94 59.52
C THR A 51 29.29 41.51 59.46
N GLN A 52 30.12 41.10 60.41
CA GLN A 52 30.62 39.72 60.45
C GLN A 52 29.49 38.69 60.62
N THR A 53 28.51 38.99 61.47
CA THR A 53 27.33 38.14 61.66
C THR A 53 26.48 38.06 60.39
N ALA A 54 26.28 39.20 59.71
CA ALA A 54 25.56 39.25 58.45
C ALA A 54 26.27 38.45 57.34
N ILE A 55 27.61 38.53 57.27
CA ILE A 55 28.42 37.72 56.34
C ILE A 55 28.25 36.24 56.63
N GLY A 56 28.36 35.82 57.89
CA GLY A 56 28.16 34.41 58.27
C GLY A 56 26.75 33.90 57.95
N ALA A 57 25.72 34.71 58.19
CA ALA A 57 24.34 34.36 57.81
C ALA A 57 24.16 34.24 56.29
N LEU A 58 24.79 35.13 55.52
CA LEU A 58 24.77 35.11 54.06
C LEU A 58 25.49 33.87 53.51
N GLU A 59 26.63 33.50 54.08
CA GLU A 59 27.41 32.31 53.69
C GLU A 59 26.60 31.02 53.92
N VAL A 60 25.96 30.88 55.09
CA VAL A 60 25.09 29.74 55.40
C VAL A 60 23.89 29.69 54.47
N SER A 61 23.21 30.82 54.24
CA SER A 61 22.05 30.87 53.35
C SER A 61 22.42 30.55 51.90
N THR A 62 23.56 31.05 51.43
CA THR A 62 24.06 30.78 50.07
C THR A 62 24.46 29.32 49.92
N GLY A 63 25.12 28.75 50.93
CA GLY A 63 25.48 27.32 50.94
C GLY A 63 24.26 26.40 50.94
N MET A 64 23.23 26.74 51.73
CA MET A 64 21.97 25.99 51.77
C MET A 64 21.25 26.07 50.42
N GLN A 65 21.16 27.26 49.83
CA GLN A 65 20.53 27.47 48.54
C GLN A 65 21.27 26.72 47.40
N ALA A 66 22.60 26.73 47.41
CA ALA A 66 23.40 25.96 46.46
C ALA A 66 23.15 24.45 46.57
N LYS A 67 23.02 23.93 47.80
CA LYS A 67 22.68 22.53 48.04
C LYS A 67 21.29 22.17 47.51
N THR A 68 20.27 22.99 47.82
CA THR A 68 18.91 22.78 47.31
C THR A 68 18.86 22.82 45.78
N TYR A 69 19.58 23.75 45.14
CA TYR A 69 19.68 23.79 43.68
C TYR A 69 20.36 22.54 43.12
N SER A 70 21.41 22.04 43.77
CA SER A 70 22.08 20.81 43.36
C SER A 70 21.16 19.59 43.46
N GLU A 71 20.42 19.45 44.57
CA GLU A 71 19.45 18.36 44.77
C GLU A 71 18.36 18.42 43.71
N HIS A 72 17.77 19.60 43.49
CA HIS A 72 16.73 19.79 42.48
C HIS A 72 17.23 19.51 41.05
N THR A 73 18.46 19.91 40.74
CA THR A 73 19.08 19.61 39.43
C THR A 73 19.25 18.12 39.23
N ASN A 74 19.63 17.38 40.28
CA ASN A 74 19.79 15.93 40.23
C ASN A 74 18.43 15.21 40.05
N GLU A 75 17.37 15.69 40.72
CA GLU A 75 16.00 15.19 40.51
C GLU A 75 15.53 15.40 39.06
N ILE A 76 15.77 16.59 38.51
CA ILE A 76 15.46 16.88 37.09
C ILE A 76 16.23 15.92 36.18
N TYR A 77 17.51 15.70 36.45
CA TYR A 77 18.34 14.80 35.65
C TYR A 77 17.82 13.36 35.67
N GLU A 78 17.47 12.82 36.84
CA GLU A 78 16.91 11.47 36.95
C GLU A 78 15.53 11.36 36.28
N SER A 79 14.70 12.41 36.36
CA SER A 79 13.41 12.49 35.65
C SER A 79 13.60 12.49 34.13
N LEU A 80 14.53 13.28 33.60
CA LEU A 80 14.89 13.30 32.18
C LEU A 80 15.37 11.93 31.71
N LYS A 81 16.19 11.25 32.52
CA LYS A 81 16.69 9.90 32.22
C LYS A 81 15.57 8.85 32.23
N ALA A 82 14.59 8.97 33.12
CA ALA A 82 13.41 8.12 33.11
C ALA A 82 12.55 8.36 31.86
N MET A 83 12.36 9.62 31.47
CA MET A 83 11.65 10.00 30.26
C MET A 83 12.33 9.46 29.00
N GLU A 84 13.66 9.52 28.90
CA GLU A 84 14.40 8.94 27.77
C GLU A 84 14.12 7.44 27.62
N ARG A 85 14.16 6.68 28.72
CA ARG A 85 13.86 5.24 28.71
C ARG A 85 12.42 4.97 28.25
N ASN A 86 11.46 5.76 28.74
CA ASN A 86 10.06 5.65 28.34
C ASN A 86 9.85 5.96 26.86
N MET A 87 10.50 7.00 26.33
CA MET A 87 10.45 7.31 24.90
C MET A 87 11.02 6.18 24.06
N ARG A 88 12.18 5.63 24.42
CA ARG A 88 12.76 4.48 23.70
C ARG A 88 11.80 3.27 23.70
N HIS A 89 11.19 2.97 24.83
CA HIS A 89 10.20 1.88 24.92
C HIS A 89 8.97 2.14 24.04
N MET A 90 8.46 3.38 24.04
CA MET A 90 7.32 3.78 23.24
C MET A 90 7.62 3.73 21.73
N THR A 91 8.79 4.17 21.30
CA THR A 91 9.24 4.04 19.90
C THR A 91 9.25 2.58 19.46
N LEU A 92 9.84 1.69 20.26
CA LEU A 92 9.90 0.27 19.94
C LEU A 92 8.50 -0.39 19.90
N LYS A 93 7.58 0.03 20.79
CA LYS A 93 6.18 -0.41 20.77
C LYS A 93 5.45 0.09 19.51
N SER A 94 5.73 1.33 19.09
CA SER A 94 5.17 1.93 17.87
C SER A 94 5.67 1.21 16.60
N GLU A 95 6.97 0.92 16.52
CA GLU A 95 7.55 0.13 15.41
C GLU A 95 6.94 -1.27 15.30
N ARG A 96 6.73 -1.95 16.44
CA ARG A 96 6.03 -3.24 16.45
C ARG A 96 4.57 -3.11 16.05
N GLY A 97 3.87 -2.07 16.53
CA GLY A 97 2.48 -1.80 16.17
C GLY A 97 2.31 -1.52 14.68
N THR A 98 3.19 -0.71 14.10
CA THR A 98 3.18 -0.42 12.66
C THR A 98 3.48 -1.66 11.83
N ALA A 99 4.42 -2.52 12.24
CA ALA A 99 4.69 -3.79 11.57
C ALA A 99 3.46 -4.74 11.57
N VAL A 100 2.76 -4.85 12.71
CA VAL A 100 1.53 -5.65 12.81
C VAL A 100 0.42 -5.09 11.91
N VAL A 101 0.20 -3.78 11.93
CA VAL A 101 -0.78 -3.10 11.06
C VAL A 101 -0.44 -3.35 9.58
N HIS A 102 0.83 -3.25 9.20
CA HIS A 102 1.27 -3.48 7.83
C HIS A 102 1.06 -4.93 7.39
N HIS A 103 1.32 -5.89 8.28
CA HIS A 103 1.06 -7.30 8.04
C HIS A 103 -0.43 -7.58 7.83
N GLN A 104 -1.29 -6.98 8.67
CA GLN A 104 -2.73 -7.14 8.59
C GLN A 104 -3.33 -6.50 7.32
N ALA A 105 -2.85 -5.32 6.92
CA ALA A 105 -3.24 -4.69 5.66
C ALA A 105 -2.89 -5.55 4.43
N ASN A 106 -1.70 -6.17 4.44
CA ASN A 106 -1.28 -7.08 3.38
C ASN A 106 -2.15 -8.34 3.32
N PHE A 107 -2.50 -8.92 4.48
CA PHE A 107 -3.41 -10.06 4.57
C PHE A 107 -4.79 -9.73 4.00
N ILE A 108 -5.40 -8.62 4.44
CA ILE A 108 -6.71 -8.15 3.94
C ILE A 108 -6.67 -7.94 2.43
N THR A 109 -5.61 -7.31 1.91
CA THR A 109 -5.44 -7.06 0.48
C THR A 109 -5.39 -8.35 -0.33
N ARG A 110 -4.71 -9.39 0.18
CA ARG A 110 -4.68 -10.72 -0.46
C ARG A 110 -6.07 -11.34 -0.49
N HIS A 111 -6.78 -11.31 0.63
CA HIS A 111 -8.15 -11.86 0.69
C HIS A 111 -9.12 -11.14 -0.23
N ALA A 112 -9.04 -9.80 -0.31
CA ALA A 112 -9.86 -9.02 -1.24
C ALA A 112 -9.59 -9.40 -2.70
N LYS A 113 -8.31 -9.60 -3.08
CA LYS A 113 -7.95 -10.08 -4.42
C LYS A 113 -8.53 -11.46 -4.69
N THR A 114 -8.40 -12.41 -3.77
CA THR A 114 -8.97 -13.77 -3.95
C THR A 114 -10.48 -13.71 -4.12
N LEU A 115 -11.19 -12.93 -3.30
CA LEU A 115 -12.64 -12.77 -3.40
C LEU A 115 -13.07 -12.18 -4.75
N PHE A 116 -12.31 -11.20 -5.26
CA PHE A 116 -12.56 -10.61 -6.57
C PHE A 116 -12.43 -11.64 -7.70
N HIS A 117 -11.38 -12.47 -7.68
CA HIS A 117 -11.21 -13.53 -8.69
C HIS A 117 -12.35 -14.55 -8.61
N LEU A 118 -12.74 -14.98 -7.40
CA LEU A 118 -13.87 -15.88 -7.20
C LEU A 118 -15.19 -15.28 -7.73
N MET A 119 -15.44 -13.99 -7.51
CA MET A 119 -16.62 -13.30 -8.10
C MET A 119 -16.58 -13.31 -9.63
N GLN A 120 -15.41 -13.10 -10.24
CA GLN A 120 -15.26 -13.17 -11.69
C GLN A 120 -15.50 -14.59 -12.23
N ASP A 121 -15.00 -15.60 -11.53
CA ASP A 121 -15.20 -17.01 -11.91
C ASP A 121 -16.67 -17.41 -11.78
N ILE A 122 -17.35 -17.01 -10.70
CA ILE A 122 -18.80 -17.21 -10.53
C ILE A 122 -19.57 -16.55 -11.67
N LYS A 123 -19.23 -15.30 -12.02
CA LYS A 123 -19.86 -14.60 -13.15
C LYS A 123 -19.69 -15.36 -14.47
N ARG A 124 -18.50 -15.92 -14.73
CA ARG A 124 -18.22 -16.75 -15.92
C ARG A 124 -19.03 -18.04 -15.91
N LEU A 125 -19.13 -18.73 -14.77
CA LEU A 125 -19.92 -19.95 -14.63
C LEU A 125 -21.42 -19.69 -14.88
N PHE A 126 -21.96 -18.59 -14.38
CA PHE A 126 -23.34 -18.19 -14.67
C PHE A 126 -23.57 -17.99 -16.17
N PHE A 127 -22.67 -17.27 -16.85
CA PHE A 127 -22.77 -17.04 -18.29
C PHE A 127 -22.73 -18.36 -19.08
N LEU A 128 -21.82 -19.27 -18.72
CA LEU A 128 -21.72 -20.59 -19.35
C LEU A 128 -22.98 -21.44 -19.13
N ARG A 129 -23.55 -21.42 -17.92
CA ARG A 129 -24.76 -22.17 -17.60
C ARG A 129 -25.98 -21.65 -18.35
N THR A 130 -26.15 -20.33 -18.45
CA THR A 130 -27.26 -19.73 -19.20
C THR A 130 -27.16 -20.08 -20.70
N LEU A 131 -25.96 -20.06 -21.28
CA LEU A 131 -25.75 -20.49 -22.67
C LEU A 131 -26.03 -21.99 -22.86
N LEU A 132 -25.66 -22.82 -21.90
CA LEU A 132 -25.93 -24.26 -21.95
C LEU A 132 -27.45 -24.55 -21.88
N ASP A 133 -28.18 -23.86 -21.00
CA ASP A 133 -29.64 -23.97 -20.91
C ASP A 133 -30.33 -23.52 -22.21
N ILE A 134 -29.88 -22.42 -22.81
CA ILE A 134 -30.38 -21.97 -24.13
C ILE A 134 -30.08 -23.04 -25.19
N ARG A 135 -28.88 -23.64 -25.20
CA ARG A 135 -28.52 -24.70 -26.16
C ARG A 135 -29.38 -25.95 -25.98
N VAL A 136 -29.66 -26.36 -24.75
CA VAL A 136 -30.53 -27.51 -24.45
C VAL A 136 -31.97 -27.21 -24.88
N GLN A 137 -32.47 -26.00 -24.62
CA GLN A 137 -33.79 -25.57 -25.09
C GLN A 137 -33.87 -25.51 -26.63
N LEU A 138 -32.85 -24.99 -27.29
CA LEU A 138 -32.76 -24.98 -28.76
C LEU A 138 -32.73 -26.40 -29.34
N LYS A 139 -31.99 -27.33 -28.73
CA LYS A 139 -32.00 -28.75 -29.13
C LYS A 139 -33.39 -29.39 -28.99
N HIS A 140 -34.12 -29.09 -27.92
CA HIS A 140 -35.48 -29.58 -27.76
C HIS A 140 -36.45 -29.00 -28.79
N ILE A 141 -36.30 -27.72 -29.14
CA ILE A 141 -37.12 -27.07 -30.18
C ILE A 141 -36.78 -27.64 -31.57
N ILE A 142 -35.50 -27.80 -31.90
CA ILE A 142 -35.06 -28.41 -33.17
C ILE A 142 -35.56 -29.85 -33.27
N SER A 143 -35.41 -30.65 -32.21
CA SER A 143 -35.92 -32.01 -32.16
C SER A 143 -37.46 -32.07 -32.25
N ALA A 144 -38.18 -31.09 -31.70
CA ALA A 144 -39.63 -31.00 -31.85
C ALA A 144 -40.06 -30.60 -33.28
N ILE A 145 -39.25 -29.82 -34.00
CA ILE A 145 -39.48 -29.45 -35.39
C ILE A 145 -39.19 -30.64 -36.33
N GLU A 146 -38.21 -31.49 -36.01
CA GLU A 146 -37.93 -32.73 -36.76
C GLU A 146 -39.07 -33.76 -36.73
N VAL A 147 -39.95 -33.69 -35.73
CA VAL A 147 -41.09 -34.61 -35.58
C VAL A 147 -42.32 -34.12 -36.36
N ILE A 148 -42.28 -32.94 -36.99
CA ILE A 148 -43.30 -32.54 -37.96
C ILE A 148 -43.08 -33.36 -39.23
N PRO A 149 -43.90 -34.39 -39.52
CA PRO A 149 -43.71 -35.18 -40.71
C PRO A 149 -44.27 -34.36 -41.86
N LEU A 150 -43.44 -33.56 -42.53
CA LEU A 150 -43.79 -33.05 -43.84
C LEU A 150 -43.70 -34.25 -44.78
N HIS A 151 -44.84 -34.82 -45.15
CA HIS A 151 -45.00 -35.98 -46.01
C HIS A 151 -44.54 -35.76 -47.47
N LEU A 152 -43.48 -34.99 -47.70
CA LEU A 152 -42.72 -35.09 -48.92
C LEU A 152 -41.47 -35.91 -48.63
N THR A 153 -41.41 -37.09 -49.24
CA THR A 153 -40.15 -37.75 -49.61
C THR A 153 -39.37 -36.80 -50.52
N LEU A 154 -38.82 -35.75 -49.93
CA LEU A 154 -37.84 -34.90 -50.56
C LEU A 154 -36.57 -35.74 -50.57
N ASP A 155 -36.09 -36.06 -51.76
CA ASP A 155 -34.77 -36.63 -51.99
C ASP A 155 -33.72 -35.60 -51.58
N ILE A 156 -33.56 -35.37 -50.28
CA ILE A 156 -32.65 -34.40 -49.69
C ILE A 156 -31.73 -35.06 -48.67
N VAL A 157 -30.54 -34.51 -48.56
CA VAL A 157 -29.55 -34.79 -47.54
C VAL A 157 -29.52 -33.58 -46.61
N ARG A 158 -29.67 -33.82 -45.31
CA ARG A 158 -29.57 -32.77 -44.30
C ARG A 158 -28.12 -32.63 -43.87
N LEU A 159 -27.59 -31.42 -43.90
CA LEU A 159 -26.23 -31.11 -43.48
C LEU A 159 -26.26 -30.05 -42.40
N ASP A 160 -25.74 -30.36 -41.23
CA ASP A 160 -25.43 -29.36 -40.21
C ASP A 160 -23.99 -28.92 -40.40
N ASP A 161 -23.81 -27.65 -40.75
CA ASP A 161 -22.50 -27.06 -41.00
C ASP A 161 -21.76 -26.74 -39.70
N VAL A 162 -20.51 -26.28 -39.83
CA VAL A 162 -19.64 -25.97 -38.68
C VAL A 162 -20.14 -24.78 -37.85
N HIS A 163 -20.97 -23.91 -38.43
CA HIS A 163 -21.57 -22.78 -37.72
C HIS A 163 -22.88 -23.15 -37.01
N GLY A 164 -23.36 -24.39 -37.21
CA GLY A 164 -24.63 -24.86 -36.66
C GLY A 164 -25.84 -24.51 -37.53
N GLU A 165 -25.63 -24.10 -38.78
CA GLU A 165 -26.68 -23.90 -39.77
C GLU A 165 -27.04 -25.24 -40.42
N SER A 166 -28.35 -25.50 -40.56
CA SER A 166 -28.86 -26.72 -41.19
C SER A 166 -29.24 -26.46 -42.65
N TRP A 167 -28.68 -27.23 -43.56
CA TRP A 167 -28.89 -27.15 -45.00
C TRP A 167 -29.65 -28.37 -45.50
N ALA A 168 -30.66 -28.15 -46.35
CA ALA A 168 -31.35 -29.20 -47.09
C ALA A 168 -30.78 -29.28 -48.51
N LEU A 169 -29.85 -30.22 -48.73
CA LEU A 169 -29.16 -30.38 -50.00
C LEU A 169 -29.90 -31.38 -50.89
N PRO A 170 -30.08 -31.11 -52.20
CA PRO A 170 -30.66 -32.10 -53.10
C PRO A 170 -29.79 -33.36 -53.16
N LEU A 171 -30.40 -34.54 -52.94
CA LEU A 171 -29.69 -35.82 -52.98
C LEU A 171 -29.05 -36.08 -54.36
N GLN A 172 -29.70 -35.62 -55.43
CA GLN A 172 -29.21 -35.76 -56.81
C GLN A 172 -27.82 -35.13 -56.99
N THR A 173 -27.59 -33.98 -56.35
CA THR A 173 -26.32 -33.27 -56.42
C THR A 173 -25.32 -33.80 -55.39
N CYS A 174 -25.77 -34.54 -54.38
CA CYS A 174 -24.92 -35.16 -53.36
C CYS A 174 -24.54 -36.63 -53.68
N ARG A 175 -24.84 -37.15 -54.88
CA ARG A 175 -24.60 -38.58 -55.18
C ARG A 175 -23.13 -38.99 -55.13
N THR A 176 -22.22 -38.11 -55.52
CA THR A 176 -20.78 -38.36 -55.45
C THR A 176 -20.15 -37.45 -54.41
N TRP A 177 -19.03 -37.89 -53.84
CA TRP A 177 -18.25 -37.09 -52.88
C TRP A 177 -17.77 -35.76 -53.49
N GLU A 178 -17.37 -35.77 -54.77
CA GLU A 178 -16.90 -34.57 -55.46
C GLU A 178 -18.04 -33.56 -55.68
N SER A 179 -19.20 -34.01 -56.14
CA SER A 179 -20.37 -33.13 -56.29
C SER A 179 -20.84 -32.56 -54.95
N PHE A 180 -20.77 -33.35 -53.87
CA PHE A 180 -21.02 -32.83 -52.52
C PHE A 180 -20.04 -31.73 -52.12
N LYS A 181 -18.72 -31.91 -52.37
CA LYS A 181 -17.73 -30.86 -52.11
C LYS A 181 -17.97 -29.59 -52.93
N GLU A 182 -18.37 -29.73 -54.19
CA GLU A 182 -18.73 -28.58 -55.02
C GLU A 182 -19.91 -27.81 -54.42
N ILE A 183 -20.95 -28.49 -53.94
CA ILE A 183 -22.08 -27.84 -53.24
C ILE A 183 -21.59 -27.13 -51.97
N LEU A 184 -20.73 -27.78 -51.19
CA LEU A 184 -20.14 -27.15 -50.00
C LEU A 184 -19.44 -25.84 -50.39
N GLN A 185 -18.64 -25.84 -51.45
CA GLN A 185 -17.87 -24.68 -51.87
C GLN A 185 -18.73 -23.56 -52.48
N PHE A 186 -19.69 -23.91 -53.34
CA PHE A 186 -20.43 -22.92 -54.14
C PHE A 186 -21.77 -22.50 -53.54
N VAL A 187 -22.35 -23.32 -52.66
CA VAL A 187 -23.68 -23.08 -52.08
C VAL A 187 -23.58 -22.81 -50.58
N VAL A 188 -23.00 -23.75 -49.82
CA VAL A 188 -22.95 -23.66 -48.34
C VAL A 188 -21.96 -22.60 -47.88
N TYR A 189 -20.78 -22.56 -48.50
CA TYR A 189 -19.69 -21.61 -48.21
C TYR A 189 -19.45 -20.64 -49.38
N ALA A 190 -20.54 -20.22 -50.04
CA ALA A 190 -20.50 -19.26 -51.14
C ALA A 190 -19.83 -17.93 -50.72
N ASN A 191 -19.34 -17.16 -51.70
CA ASN A 191 -18.76 -15.82 -51.50
C ASN A 191 -17.59 -15.76 -50.50
N GLU A 192 -16.74 -16.80 -50.47
CA GLU A 192 -15.60 -16.88 -49.53
C GLU A 192 -16.02 -16.78 -48.05
N GLY A 193 -17.21 -17.29 -47.72
CA GLY A 193 -17.69 -17.34 -46.33
C GLY A 193 -16.71 -18.02 -45.38
N PRO A 194 -16.81 -17.75 -44.05
CA PRO A 194 -15.95 -18.40 -43.06
C PRO A 194 -15.96 -19.92 -43.23
N GLY A 195 -14.79 -20.57 -43.30
CA GLY A 195 -14.70 -22.02 -43.56
C GLY A 195 -14.55 -22.44 -45.03
N ALA A 196 -14.84 -21.56 -46.01
CA ALA A 196 -14.68 -21.88 -47.45
C ALA A 196 -13.27 -22.38 -47.80
N LYS A 197 -12.24 -21.71 -47.26
CA LYS A 197 -10.84 -22.13 -47.42
C LYS A 197 -10.58 -23.53 -46.87
N CYS A 198 -11.25 -23.94 -45.80
CA CYS A 198 -11.06 -25.27 -45.23
C CYS A 198 -11.67 -26.35 -46.13
N ILE A 199 -12.80 -26.06 -46.78
CA ILE A 199 -13.41 -26.95 -47.77
C ILE A 199 -12.50 -27.13 -48.98
N THR A 200 -11.97 -26.03 -49.54
CA THR A 200 -11.05 -26.07 -50.70
C THR A 200 -9.79 -26.92 -50.42
N HIS A 201 -9.30 -26.93 -49.18
CA HIS A 201 -8.11 -27.70 -48.79
C HIS A 201 -8.45 -29.10 -48.23
N ASN A 202 -9.70 -29.57 -48.33
CA ASN A 202 -10.18 -30.83 -47.74
C ASN A 202 -9.90 -30.95 -46.23
N LEU A 203 -9.91 -29.83 -45.51
CA LEU A 203 -9.71 -29.75 -44.06
C LEU A 203 -11.05 -29.83 -43.33
N PHE A 204 -11.86 -30.82 -43.66
CA PHE A 204 -13.15 -31.06 -43.01
C PHE A 204 -13.41 -32.55 -42.85
N ALA A 205 -14.23 -32.88 -41.86
CA ALA A 205 -14.70 -34.22 -41.58
C ALA A 205 -16.23 -34.21 -41.54
N THR A 206 -16.83 -35.30 -42.01
CA THR A 206 -18.28 -35.51 -41.98
C THR A 206 -18.60 -36.77 -41.18
N ALA A 207 -19.70 -36.74 -40.45
CA ALA A 207 -20.20 -37.88 -39.71
C ALA A 207 -21.73 -37.96 -39.81
N GLN A 208 -22.29 -39.16 -39.71
CA GLN A 208 -23.73 -39.33 -39.64
C GLN A 208 -24.25 -38.82 -38.28
N ALA A 209 -25.16 -37.85 -38.27
CA ALA A 209 -25.62 -37.16 -37.07
C ALA A 209 -26.15 -38.11 -35.99
N LYS A 210 -26.88 -39.15 -36.39
CA LYS A 210 -27.51 -40.11 -35.46
C LYS A 210 -26.52 -41.08 -34.80
N THR A 211 -25.49 -41.51 -35.52
CA THR A 211 -24.60 -42.60 -35.08
C THR A 211 -23.18 -42.13 -34.77
N GLY A 212 -22.82 -40.91 -35.18
CA GLY A 212 -21.46 -40.40 -35.13
C GLY A 212 -20.50 -41.13 -36.08
N LYS A 213 -20.99 -42.04 -36.94
CA LYS A 213 -20.14 -42.80 -37.85
C LYS A 213 -19.53 -41.86 -38.87
N LYS A 214 -18.19 -41.87 -38.97
CA LYS A 214 -17.46 -41.08 -39.95
C LYS A 214 -17.92 -41.45 -41.36
N VAL A 215 -18.19 -40.42 -42.16
CA VAL A 215 -18.48 -40.51 -43.59
C VAL A 215 -17.36 -39.81 -44.32
N ASP A 216 -16.77 -40.47 -45.30
CA ASP A 216 -15.70 -39.96 -46.15
C ASP A 216 -15.89 -40.45 -47.59
N GLN A 217 -14.99 -40.06 -48.49
CA GLN A 217 -15.10 -40.39 -49.91
C GLN A 217 -15.31 -41.89 -50.19
N GLY A 218 -14.65 -42.78 -49.44
CA GLY A 218 -14.75 -44.22 -49.67
C GLY A 218 -16.06 -44.84 -49.17
N THR A 219 -16.79 -44.14 -48.31
CA THR A 219 -18.03 -44.60 -47.68
C THR A 219 -19.26 -43.86 -48.19
N TRP A 220 -19.07 -42.70 -48.83
CA TRP A 220 -20.11 -41.77 -49.24
C TRP A 220 -21.22 -42.39 -50.08
N GLU A 221 -20.88 -42.98 -51.23
CA GLU A 221 -21.87 -43.52 -52.18
C GLU A 221 -22.70 -44.66 -51.58
N THR A 222 -22.11 -45.40 -50.64
CA THR A 222 -22.79 -46.53 -49.98
C THR A 222 -23.70 -46.10 -48.83
N MET A 223 -23.54 -44.87 -48.32
CA MET A 223 -24.27 -44.36 -47.16
C MET A 223 -25.31 -43.30 -47.51
N ILE A 224 -25.15 -42.61 -48.63
CA ILE A 224 -26.00 -41.49 -48.99
C ILE A 224 -27.39 -41.98 -49.43
N GLU A 225 -28.42 -41.62 -48.68
CA GLU A 225 -29.81 -42.01 -48.94
C GLU A 225 -30.77 -40.81 -48.69
N PRO A 226 -32.02 -40.86 -49.18
CA PRO A 226 -33.00 -39.82 -48.87
C PRO A 226 -33.19 -39.66 -47.36
N GLY A 227 -33.10 -38.42 -46.88
CA GLY A 227 -33.21 -38.10 -45.45
C GLY A 227 -31.93 -38.35 -44.65
N PHE A 228 -30.81 -38.70 -45.31
CA PHE A 228 -29.53 -38.87 -44.63
C PHE A 228 -29.08 -37.56 -43.98
N HIS A 229 -28.68 -37.65 -42.71
CA HIS A 229 -28.32 -36.48 -41.89
C HIS A 229 -26.85 -36.53 -41.52
N LEU A 230 -26.13 -35.51 -41.96
CA LEU A 230 -24.70 -35.30 -41.80
C LEU A 230 -24.44 -34.14 -40.83
N GLU A 231 -23.46 -34.35 -39.96
CA GLU A 231 -22.79 -33.29 -39.23
C GLU A 231 -21.40 -33.08 -39.83
N GLN A 232 -21.04 -31.82 -40.03
CA GLN A 232 -19.72 -31.43 -40.51
C GLN A 232 -18.90 -30.75 -39.42
N ALA A 233 -17.63 -31.08 -39.36
CA ALA A 233 -16.63 -30.38 -38.59
C ALA A 233 -15.49 -29.93 -39.50
N VAL A 234 -14.94 -28.74 -39.27
CA VAL A 234 -13.75 -28.25 -39.97
C VAL A 234 -12.54 -28.38 -39.06
N VAL A 235 -11.43 -28.82 -39.61
CA VAL A 235 -10.15 -28.85 -38.91
C VAL A 235 -9.55 -27.44 -38.96
N LEU A 236 -9.69 -26.70 -37.87
CA LEU A 236 -9.00 -25.43 -37.70
C LEU A 236 -7.51 -25.72 -37.53
N LYS A 237 -6.69 -25.46 -38.55
CA LYS A 237 -5.26 -25.20 -38.33
C LYS A 237 -5.18 -23.90 -37.54
N VAL A 238 -5.01 -24.04 -36.24
CA VAL A 238 -4.71 -22.91 -35.38
C VAL A 238 -3.26 -22.52 -35.65
N ASP A 239 -3.07 -21.52 -36.51
CA ASP A 239 -1.79 -20.86 -36.64
C ASP A 239 -1.49 -20.15 -35.31
N HIS A 240 -0.60 -20.77 -34.54
CA HIS A 240 0.09 -20.22 -33.37
C HIS A 240 -0.81 -19.72 -32.23
N TRP A 241 -1.17 -20.61 -31.30
CA TRP A 241 -1.30 -20.15 -29.92
C TRP A 241 0.07 -19.64 -29.50
N SER A 242 0.19 -18.31 -29.38
CA SER A 242 1.39 -17.69 -28.83
C SER A 242 1.61 -18.31 -27.44
N SER A 243 2.59 -19.18 -27.33
CA SER A 243 2.98 -19.96 -26.16
C SER A 243 3.65 -19.09 -25.10
N ARG A 244 3.04 -17.95 -24.76
CA ARG A 244 3.44 -17.13 -23.63
C ARG A 244 2.32 -17.08 -22.62
N CYS A 245 2.51 -17.86 -21.55
CA CYS A 245 1.82 -17.64 -20.29
C CYS A 245 2.09 -16.19 -19.83
N LEU A 246 1.05 -15.39 -19.61
CA LEU A 246 1.14 -14.01 -19.11
C LEU A 246 1.23 -13.93 -17.58
N ASP A 247 1.53 -15.05 -16.90
CA ASP A 247 1.77 -15.09 -15.46
C ASP A 247 3.29 -15.03 -15.19
N PRO A 248 3.82 -13.97 -14.54
CA PRO A 248 5.25 -13.80 -14.26
C PRO A 248 5.82 -14.84 -13.27
N LYS A 249 5.00 -15.76 -12.73
CA LYS A 249 5.45 -16.86 -11.88
C LYS A 249 5.66 -18.19 -12.61
N TYR A 250 5.28 -18.30 -13.89
CA TYR A 250 5.43 -19.53 -14.65
C TYR A 250 6.43 -19.36 -15.79
N THR A 251 7.70 -19.73 -15.55
CA THR A 251 8.78 -19.86 -16.54
C THR A 251 8.90 -21.27 -17.11
N GLY A 252 7.78 -22.00 -17.21
CA GLY A 252 7.72 -23.32 -17.82
C GLY A 252 7.14 -23.26 -19.23
N THR A 253 7.83 -23.83 -20.20
CA THR A 253 7.28 -24.16 -21.52
C THR A 253 6.19 -25.22 -21.33
N LEU A 254 4.96 -24.93 -21.75
CA LEU A 254 3.91 -25.93 -21.86
C LEU A 254 4.37 -26.94 -22.92
N LEU A 255 4.63 -28.17 -22.50
CA LEU A 255 4.92 -29.27 -23.42
C LEU A 255 3.68 -29.47 -24.29
N ASP A 256 3.85 -29.49 -25.62
CA ASP A 256 2.80 -29.85 -26.57
C ASP A 256 2.22 -31.20 -26.16
N HIS A 257 1.04 -31.19 -25.54
CA HIS A 257 0.18 -32.36 -25.60
C HIS A 257 -0.37 -32.38 -27.02
N ALA A 258 0.28 -33.20 -27.86
CA ALA A 258 -0.32 -33.74 -29.05
C ALA A 258 -1.77 -34.12 -28.71
N LEU A 259 -2.71 -33.57 -29.46
CA LEU A 259 -4.10 -34.01 -29.49
C LEU A 259 -4.12 -35.44 -30.06
N GLU A 260 -3.72 -36.41 -29.23
CA GLU A 260 -4.16 -37.78 -29.40
C GLU A 260 -5.66 -37.77 -29.13
N PHE A 261 -6.43 -37.96 -30.19
CA PHE A 261 -7.85 -38.26 -30.11
C PHE A 261 -8.02 -39.50 -29.21
N GLU A 262 -8.34 -39.29 -27.93
CA GLU A 262 -8.85 -40.36 -27.09
C GLU A 262 -10.15 -40.88 -27.72
N THR A 263 -10.06 -42.07 -28.29
CA THR A 263 -11.20 -42.92 -28.62
C THR A 263 -12.03 -43.10 -27.36
N ARG A 264 -13.15 -42.38 -27.25
CA ARG A 264 -14.19 -42.68 -26.26
C ARG A 264 -14.74 -44.07 -26.57
N GLN A 265 -14.33 -45.06 -25.77
CA GLN A 265 -15.12 -46.27 -25.58
C GLN A 265 -16.36 -45.90 -24.77
N VAL A 266 -17.52 -46.11 -25.38
CA VAL A 266 -18.83 -46.00 -24.73
C VAL A 266 -19.14 -47.39 -24.17
N TRP A 267 -19.42 -47.47 -22.87
CA TRP A 267 -20.07 -48.61 -22.23
C TRP A 267 -21.56 -48.60 -22.56
#